data_AF-A0A3S1FKJ4-F1
#
_entry.id   AF-A0A3S1FKJ4-F1
#
_cell.length_a   1.000
_cell.length_b   1.000
_cell.length_c   1.000
_cell.angle_alpha   90.00
_cell.angle_beta   90.00
_cell.angle_gamma   90.00
#
_symmetry.space_group_name_H-M   'P 1'
#
loop_
_entity.id
_entity.type
_entity.pdbx_description
1 polymer ?
#
loop_
_entity_poly.entity_id
_entity_poly.type
_entity_poly.pdbx_seq_one_letter_code
_entity_poly.pdbx_strand_id
1 'polypeptide(L)'
;MGTLTIRNLDEDLKQRLREQAARHGVSMEQEARTLLLKDVAAVNKHDDDVVTAEEILEFGRRLRKVDFDQKKLTDELWSFIEED
;
A
#
# COMPACT_ATOMS: atom_id res chain seq x y z
N MET A 1 14.26 -6.97 -13.10
CA MET A 1 14.87 -7.96 -12.18
C MET A 1 15.80 -7.20 -11.26
N GLY A 2 15.54 -7.23 -9.96
CA GLY A 2 16.44 -6.66 -8.96
C GLY A 2 17.33 -7.75 -8.39
N THR A 3 18.63 -7.48 -8.24
CA THR A 3 19.56 -8.39 -7.57
C THR A 3 19.86 -7.82 -6.19
N LEU A 4 19.67 -8.61 -5.14
CA LEU A 4 20.01 -8.27 -3.76
C LEU A 4 21.18 -9.14 -3.31
N THR A 5 22.27 -8.52 -2.88
CA THR A 5 23.44 -9.22 -2.33
C THR A 5 23.54 -8.95 -0.83
N ILE A 6 23.41 -9.99 -0.02
CA ILE A 6 23.59 -9.93 1.44
C ILE A 6 25.05 -10.28 1.76
N ARG A 7 25.81 -9.32 2.29
CA ARG A 7 27.20 -9.53 2.70
C ARG A 7 27.27 -10.02 4.14
N ASN A 8 28.30 -10.81 4.46
CA ASN A 8 28.55 -11.35 5.80
C ASN A 8 27.35 -12.09 6.39
N LEU A 9 26.66 -12.90 5.57
CA LEU A 9 25.59 -13.76 6.06
C LEU A 9 26.18 -14.84 6.96
N ASP A 10 25.62 -14.97 8.16
CA ASP A 10 26.01 -16.01 9.11
C ASP A 10 25.83 -17.42 8.48
N GLU A 11 26.83 -18.29 8.66
CA GLU A 11 26.83 -19.62 8.02
C GLU A 11 25.78 -20.56 8.65
N ASP A 12 25.44 -20.42 9.93
CA ASP A 12 24.32 -21.16 10.55
C ASP A 12 22.99 -20.71 9.92
N LEU A 13 22.81 -19.40 9.76
CA LEU A 13 21.61 -18.85 9.12
C LEU A 13 21.47 -19.34 7.67
N LYS A 14 22.57 -19.37 6.92
CA LYS A 14 22.61 -19.88 5.55
C LYS A 14 22.24 -21.36 5.47
N GLN A 15 22.74 -22.17 6.42
CA GLN A 15 22.41 -23.59 6.50
C GLN A 15 20.93 -23.80 6.81
N ARG A 16 20.39 -23.06 7.80
CA ARG A 16 18.96 -23.12 8.16
C ARG A 16 18.05 -22.72 7.00
N LEU A 17 18.43 -21.69 6.25
CA LEU A 17 17.69 -21.26 5.06
C LEU A 17 17.68 -22.36 3.98
N ARG A 18 18.80 -23.07 3.80
CA ARG A 18 18.90 -24.19 2.86
C ARG A 18 18.01 -25.36 3.29
N GLU A 19 17.99 -25.69 4.57
CA GLU A 19 17.15 -26.74 5.13
C GLU A 19 15.65 -26.42 5.01
N GLN A 20 15.27 -25.15 5.22
CA GLN A 20 13.89 -24.70 5.03
C GLN A 20 13.47 -24.81 3.57
N ALA A 21 14.32 -24.34 2.65
CA ALA A 21 14.06 -24.45 1.21
C ALA A 21 13.89 -25.91 0.77
N ALA A 22 14.74 -26.82 1.27
CA ALA A 22 14.64 -28.25 1.01
C ALA A 22 13.34 -28.85 1.57
N ARG A 23 12.94 -28.46 2.79
CA ARG A 23 11.68 -28.89 3.40
C ARG A 23 10.45 -28.43 2.61
N HIS A 24 10.48 -27.23 2.04
CA HIS A 24 9.41 -26.69 1.21
C HIS A 24 9.49 -27.13 -0.26
N GLY A 25 10.57 -27.80 -0.68
CA GLY A 25 10.76 -28.26 -2.06
C GLY A 25 11.03 -27.12 -3.05
N VAL A 26 11.58 -26.00 -2.60
CA VAL A 26 11.86 -24.81 -3.42
C VAL A 26 13.36 -24.49 -3.47
N SER A 27 13.76 -23.59 -4.36
CA SER A 27 15.14 -23.07 -4.37
C SER A 27 15.40 -22.20 -3.14
N MET A 28 16.67 -22.12 -2.73
CA MET A 28 17.08 -21.25 -1.64
C MET A 28 16.76 -19.76 -1.91
N GLU A 29 16.85 -19.32 -3.16
CA GLU A 29 16.46 -17.97 -3.57
C GLU A 29 14.95 -17.75 -3.37
N GLN A 30 14.12 -18.70 -3.78
CA GLN A 30 12.68 -18.59 -3.65
C GLN A 30 12.25 -18.57 -2.18
N GLU A 31 12.87 -19.39 -1.34
CA GLU A 31 12.63 -19.37 0.11
C GLU A 31 13.02 -18.01 0.72
N ALA A 32 14.19 -17.47 0.35
CA ALA A 32 14.62 -16.14 0.79
C ALA A 32 13.63 -15.05 0.36
N ARG A 33 13.13 -15.13 -0.88
CA ARG A 33 12.13 -14.19 -1.39
C ARG A 33 10.82 -14.29 -0.63
N THR A 34 10.34 -15.50 -0.33
CA THR A 34 9.13 -15.72 0.47
C THR A 34 9.27 -15.15 1.87
N LEU A 35 10.41 -15.36 2.54
CA LEU A 35 10.68 -14.80 3.86
C LEU A 35 10.69 -13.26 3.83
N LEU A 36 11.40 -12.67 2.86
CA LEU A 36 11.41 -11.22 2.67
C LEU A 36 10.01 -10.66 2.40
N LEU A 37 9.22 -11.32 1.55
CA LEU A 37 7.83 -10.92 1.31
C LEU A 37 7.00 -10.99 2.59
N LYS A 38 7.09 -12.10 3.32
CA LYS A 38 6.32 -12.30 4.55
C LYS A 38 6.63 -11.22 5.59
N ASP A 39 7.90 -10.92 5.80
CA ASP A 39 8.34 -10.06 6.91
C ASP A 39 8.39 -8.57 6.53
N VAL A 40 8.73 -8.25 5.28
CA VAL A 40 8.85 -6.86 4.81
C VAL A 40 7.55 -6.36 4.19
N ALA A 41 6.82 -7.18 3.42
CA ALA A 41 5.60 -6.72 2.76
C ALA A 41 4.42 -6.54 3.75
N ALA A 42 4.47 -7.17 4.93
CA ALA A 42 3.48 -6.96 5.98
C ALA A 42 3.46 -5.51 6.52
N VAL A 43 4.56 -4.77 6.35
CA VAL A 43 4.66 -3.35 6.79
C VAL A 43 3.91 -2.40 5.86
N ASN A 44 3.56 -2.84 4.64
CA ASN A 44 2.81 -2.04 3.66
C ASN A 44 1.36 -2.50 3.48
N LYS A 45 0.77 -3.17 4.48
CA LYS A 45 -0.68 -3.25 4.57
C LYS A 45 -1.26 -1.94 5.12
N HIS A 46 -1.03 -0.84 4.41
CA HIS A 46 -2.09 0.16 4.29
C HIS A 46 -3.12 -0.38 3.28
N ASP A 47 -3.65 -1.58 3.56
CA ASP A 47 -4.96 -1.98 3.06
C ASP A 47 -6.05 -1.26 3.89
N ASP A 48 -5.67 -0.72 5.06
CA ASP A 48 -6.46 0.20 5.89
C ASP A 48 -6.64 1.59 5.25
N ASP A 49 -5.96 1.93 4.15
CA ASP A 49 -6.22 3.17 3.39
C ASP A 49 -7.31 2.98 2.31
N VAL A 50 -7.80 1.76 2.11
CA VAL A 50 -8.95 1.52 1.23
C VAL A 50 -10.22 1.73 2.03
N VAL A 51 -10.61 2.99 2.17
CA VAL A 51 -11.90 3.37 2.77
C VAL A 51 -13.01 2.73 1.94
N THR A 52 -13.85 1.92 2.58
CA THR A 52 -14.99 1.28 1.93
C THR A 52 -16.01 2.31 1.48
N ALA A 53 -16.82 1.98 0.46
CA ALA A 53 -17.91 2.84 0.02
C ALA A 53 -18.87 3.17 1.18
N GLU A 54 -19.09 2.24 2.10
CA GLU A 54 -19.94 2.43 3.28
C GLU A 54 -19.34 3.47 4.24
N GLU A 55 -18.04 3.42 4.53
CA GLU A 55 -17.35 4.37 5.39
C GLU A 55 -17.33 5.79 4.79
N ILE A 56 -17.15 5.92 3.47
CA ILE A 56 -17.27 7.20 2.76
C ILE A 56 -18.69 7.78 2.91
N LEU A 57 -19.71 6.93 2.75
CA LEU A 57 -21.11 7.35 2.88
C LEU A 57 -21.47 7.71 4.32
N GLU A 58 -21.01 6.95 5.31
CA GLU A 58 -21.22 7.25 6.73
C GLU A 58 -20.53 8.57 7.12
N PHE A 59 -19.31 8.80 6.63
CA PHE A 59 -18.63 10.09 6.79
C PHE A 59 -19.48 11.23 6.21
N GLY A 60 -19.99 11.07 4.99
CA GLY A 60 -20.88 12.04 4.35
C GLY A 60 -22.18 12.30 5.11
N ARG A 61 -22.77 11.28 5.74
CA ARG A 61 -23.97 11.42 6.59
C ARG A 61 -23.69 12.19 7.89
N ARG A 62 -22.47 12.07 8.43
CA ARG A 62 -22.04 12.79 9.65
C ARG A 62 -21.77 14.28 9.38
N LEU A 63 -21.40 14.64 8.16
CA LEU A 63 -21.19 16.04 7.80
C LEU A 63 -22.51 16.82 7.89
N ARG A 64 -22.44 18.03 8.44
CA ARG A 64 -23.58 18.94 8.49
C ARG A 64 -24.01 19.23 7.05
N LYS A 65 -25.29 19.03 6.73
CA LYS A 65 -25.85 19.49 5.45
C LYS A 65 -25.70 21.01 5.38
N VAL A 66 -24.91 21.46 4.42
CA VAL A 66 -24.79 22.87 4.06
C VAL A 66 -25.60 23.04 2.79
N ASP A 67 -26.49 24.03 2.75
CA ASP A 67 -27.11 24.46 1.50
C ASP A 67 -26.01 25.13 0.67
N PHE A 68 -25.39 24.34 -0.19
CA PHE A 68 -24.31 24.75 -1.06
C PHE A 68 -24.80 24.68 -2.51
N ASP A 69 -24.89 25.84 -3.15
CA ASP A 69 -25.18 25.93 -4.57
C ASP A 69 -23.86 25.78 -5.35
N GLN A 70 -23.61 24.55 -5.79
CA GLN A 70 -22.42 24.21 -6.57
C GLN A 70 -22.33 25.03 -7.85
N LYS A 71 -23.47 25.31 -8.50
CA LYS A 71 -23.47 26.03 -9.77
C LYS A 71 -23.06 27.47 -9.54
N LYS A 72 -23.67 28.15 -8.57
CA LYS A 72 -23.34 29.54 -8.26
C LYS A 72 -21.86 29.72 -7.91
N LEU A 73 -21.29 28.83 -7.09
CA LEU A 73 -19.86 28.89 -6.76
C LEU A 73 -18.97 28.67 -7.99
N THR A 74 -19.35 27.72 -8.85
CA THR A 74 -18.60 27.41 -10.06
C THR A 74 -18.62 28.58 -11.03
N ASP A 75 -19.80 29.17 -11.25
CA ASP A 75 -19.99 30.35 -12.10
C ASP A 75 -19.14 31.55 -11.58
N GLU A 76 -19.07 31.76 -10.26
CA GLU A 76 -18.24 32.81 -9.63
C GLU A 76 -16.72 32.58 -9.79
N LEU A 77 -16.28 31.32 -9.76
CA LEU A 77 -14.87 30.97 -10.02
C LEU A 77 -14.48 31.20 -11.48
N TRP A 78 -15.39 30.94 -12.41
CA TRP A 78 -15.15 31.13 -13.85
C TRP A 78 -15.33 32.59 -14.29
N SER A 79 -16.17 33.39 -13.62
CA SER A 79 -16.31 34.82 -13.93
C SER A 79 -15.01 35.60 -13.74
N PHE A 80 -14.10 35.14 -12.87
CA PHE A 80 -12.76 35.72 -12.70
C PHE A 80 -11.84 35.53 -13.93
N ILE A 81 -12.16 34.58 -14.82
CA ILE A 81 -11.35 34.27 -16.02
C ILE A 81 -11.91 34.95 -17.27
N GLU A 82 -13.16 35.43 -17.23
CA GLU A 82 -13.83 36.06 -18.38
C GLU A 82 -13.78 37.61 -18.35
N GLU A 83 -13.30 38.24 -17.27
CA GLU A 83 -12.99 39.68 -17.20
C GLU A 83 -11.54 39.96 -17.67
N ASP A 84 -11.27 39.82 -18.97
CA ASP A 84 -10.14 40.44 -19.69
C ASP A 84 -10.63 41.02 -21.03
#